data_AF-A0A1C1CPR3-F1
#
_entry.id   AF-A0A1C1CPR3-F1
#
_cell.length_a   1.000
_cell.length_b   1.000
_cell.length_c   1.000
_cell.angle_alpha   90.00
_cell.angle_beta   90.00
_cell.angle_gamma   90.00
#
_symmetry.space_group_name_H-M   'P 1'
#
loop_
_entity.id
_entity.type
_entity.pdbx_description
1 polymer ?
#
loop_
_entity_poly.entity_id
_entity_poly.type
_entity_poly.pdbx_seq_one_letter_code
_entity_poly.pdbx_strand_id
1 'polypeptide(L)'
;MPTATTGAVPHAAREGDEIDGYVIPQGATIVLSIWSANNDPSLFPNPRVFDPSRHNPDLSMSQAAQASDIHDRDHWSFGAGRRICPGIHVAESTLMLTMARVLWAFRIAKAKDDQGRDIHVEPDAITQSIASRPLPFRCDIKVRSEKRAEIVRKAWEEAQHVLDETGNYKVNVL
;
A
#
# COMPACT_ATOMS: atom_id res chain seq x y z
N MET A 1 2.46 -0.95 -8.57
CA MET A 1 3.76 -0.47 -8.06
C MET A 1 3.73 -0.44 -6.53
N PRO A 2 4.74 -0.97 -5.82
CA PRO A 2 4.79 -0.91 -4.35
C PRO A 2 5.06 0.52 -3.84
N THR A 3 4.46 0.90 -2.71
CA THR A 3 4.64 2.21 -2.08
C THR A 3 6.10 2.47 -1.65
N ALA A 4 6.77 1.48 -1.07
CA ALA A 4 8.15 1.59 -0.61
C ALA A 4 9.08 0.78 -1.54
N THR A 5 9.43 1.34 -2.70
CA THR A 5 10.16 0.64 -3.78
C THR A 5 11.53 0.09 -3.36
N THR A 6 12.16 0.69 -2.34
CA THR A 6 13.47 0.30 -1.79
C THR A 6 13.40 -0.18 -0.33
N GLY A 7 12.21 -0.57 0.16
CA GLY A 7 12.02 -1.04 1.53
C GLY A 7 11.95 0.08 2.58
N ALA A 8 11.89 1.34 2.15
CA ALA A 8 11.81 2.58 2.93
C ALA A 8 12.96 2.88 3.89
N VAL A 9 13.47 1.88 4.61
CA VAL A 9 14.50 2.03 5.64
C VAL A 9 15.68 1.09 5.31
N PRO A 10 16.85 1.63 4.94
CA PRO A 10 18.03 0.81 4.72
C PRO A 10 18.44 0.05 5.99
N HIS A 11 18.94 -1.16 5.80
CA HIS A 11 19.59 -1.96 6.84
C HIS A 11 21.11 -1.73 6.79
N ALA A 12 21.82 -2.29 7.76
CA ALA A 12 23.28 -2.37 7.74
C ALA A 12 23.74 -3.79 8.07
N ALA A 13 24.75 -4.29 7.35
CA ALA A 13 25.38 -5.57 7.66
C ALA A 13 26.10 -5.47 9.01
N ARG A 14 25.72 -6.31 9.98
CA ARG A 14 26.31 -6.27 11.33
C ARG A 14 27.75 -6.77 11.35
N GLU A 15 28.03 -7.78 10.52
CA GLU A 15 29.31 -8.45 10.32
C GLU A 15 29.51 -8.61 8.79
N GLY A 16 30.73 -8.94 8.37
CA GLY A 16 30.97 -9.26 6.95
C GLY A 16 30.28 -10.55 6.56
N ASP A 17 29.79 -10.62 5.32
CA ASP A 17 29.07 -11.78 4.78
C ASP A 17 29.44 -11.99 3.29
N GLU A 18 29.04 -13.12 2.73
CA GLU A 18 29.13 -13.42 1.30
C GLU A 18 27.80 -13.96 0.79
N ILE A 19 27.20 -13.28 -0.18
CA ILE A 19 25.92 -13.68 -0.79
C ILE A 19 26.14 -13.82 -2.29
N ASP A 20 25.80 -14.99 -2.85
CA ASP A 20 25.92 -15.30 -4.28
C ASP A 20 27.32 -14.98 -4.88
N GLY A 21 28.37 -15.18 -4.08
CA GLY A 21 29.77 -14.89 -4.46
C GLY A 21 30.19 -13.42 -4.31
N TYR A 22 29.29 -12.54 -3.84
CA TYR A 22 29.59 -11.14 -3.56
C TYR A 22 29.89 -10.93 -2.09
N VAL A 23 31.06 -10.35 -1.79
CA VAL A 23 31.44 -9.97 -0.43
C VAL A 23 30.66 -8.72 -0.01
N ILE A 24 29.96 -8.81 1.13
CA ILE A 24 29.26 -7.73 1.79
C ILE A 24 30.08 -7.32 3.02
N PRO A 25 30.75 -6.16 2.99
CA PRO A 25 31.52 -5.70 4.14
C PRO A 25 30.65 -5.44 5.37
N GLN A 26 31.23 -5.63 6.56
CA GLN A 26 30.63 -5.13 7.79
C GLN A 26 30.31 -3.64 7.66
N GLY A 27 29.12 -3.23 8.09
CA GLY A 27 28.64 -1.85 8.00
C GLY A 27 28.10 -1.45 6.63
N ALA A 28 28.15 -2.32 5.61
CA ALA A 28 27.56 -2.03 4.31
C ALA A 28 26.06 -1.72 4.45
N THR A 29 25.61 -0.65 3.79
CA THR A 29 24.19 -0.30 3.71
C THR A 29 23.48 -1.29 2.78
N ILE A 30 22.42 -1.93 3.29
CA ILE A 30 21.64 -2.91 2.56
C ILE A 30 20.26 -2.33 2.27
N VAL A 31 19.88 -2.31 1.00
CA VAL A 31 18.58 -1.84 0.54
C VAL A 31 17.81 -3.03 -0.01
N LEU A 32 16.58 -3.24 0.46
CA LEU A 32 15.72 -4.28 -0.08
C LEU A 32 15.14 -3.80 -1.42
N SER A 33 15.44 -4.50 -2.52
CA SER A 33 14.88 -4.18 -3.83
C SER A 33 13.42 -4.64 -3.93
N ILE A 34 12.53 -3.97 -3.20
CA ILE A 34 11.10 -4.30 -3.10
C ILE A 34 10.42 -4.17 -4.45
N TRP A 35 10.81 -3.19 -5.28
CA TRP A 35 10.30 -3.11 -6.65
C TRP A 35 10.64 -4.39 -7.43
N SER A 36 11.91 -4.83 -7.43
CA SER A 36 12.31 -6.05 -8.14
C SER A 36 11.59 -7.28 -7.60
N ALA A 37 11.53 -7.45 -6.28
CA ALA A 37 10.90 -8.61 -5.66
C ALA A 37 9.40 -8.72 -6.02
N ASN A 38 8.65 -7.60 -5.99
CA ASN A 38 7.23 -7.60 -6.38
C ASN A 38 7.01 -7.65 -7.91
N ASN A 39 8.06 -7.46 -8.71
CA ASN A 39 7.99 -7.52 -10.18
C ASN A 39 8.76 -8.70 -10.76
N ASP A 40 9.14 -9.67 -9.93
CA ASP A 40 9.75 -10.91 -10.38
C ASP A 40 8.67 -11.83 -10.98
N PRO A 41 8.71 -12.11 -12.30
CA PRO A 41 7.70 -12.95 -12.95
C PRO A 41 7.75 -14.42 -12.51
N SER A 42 8.84 -14.88 -11.87
CA SER A 42 8.95 -16.23 -11.30
C SER A 42 8.17 -16.38 -9.99
N LEU A 43 7.96 -15.28 -9.26
CA LEU A 43 7.15 -15.22 -8.04
C LEU A 43 5.72 -14.78 -8.34
N PHE A 44 5.56 -13.78 -9.21
CA PHE A 44 4.28 -13.16 -9.51
C PHE A 44 4.04 -13.16 -11.02
N PRO A 45 3.34 -14.18 -11.58
CA PRO A 45 3.01 -14.19 -13.00
C PRO A 45 2.25 -12.93 -13.42
N ASN A 46 2.67 -12.29 -14.51
CA ASN A 46 2.15 -10.99 -14.98
C ASN A 46 2.16 -9.90 -13.88
N PRO A 47 3.33 -9.57 -13.28
CA PRO A 47 3.38 -8.79 -12.04
C PRO A 47 2.90 -7.34 -12.19
N ARG A 48 2.85 -6.84 -13.42
CA ARG A 48 2.37 -5.49 -13.76
C ARG A 48 0.85 -5.41 -13.92
N VAL A 49 0.17 -6.55 -14.01
CA VAL A 49 -1.29 -6.60 -14.09
C VAL A 49 -1.86 -6.56 -12.67
N PHE A 50 -2.78 -5.62 -12.42
CA PHE A 50 -3.53 -5.62 -11.16
C PHE A 50 -4.51 -6.80 -11.16
N ASP A 51 -4.17 -7.82 -10.39
CA ASP A 51 -4.95 -9.03 -10.25
C ASP A 51 -5.02 -9.41 -8.76
N PRO A 52 -6.13 -9.11 -8.06
CA PRO A 52 -6.27 -9.42 -6.64
C PRO A 52 -6.43 -10.92 -6.39
N SER A 53 -6.80 -11.72 -7.39
CA SER A 53 -7.04 -13.16 -7.21
C SER A 53 -5.77 -13.99 -7.04
N ARG A 54 -4.59 -13.38 -7.26
CA ARG A 54 -3.30 -14.02 -7.04
C ARG A 54 -2.93 -14.23 -5.57
N HIS A 55 -3.59 -13.52 -4.66
CA HIS A 55 -3.29 -13.61 -3.23
C HIS A 55 -4.15 -14.70 -2.59
N ASN A 56 -3.58 -15.42 -1.63
CA ASN A 56 -4.31 -16.43 -0.89
C ASN A 56 -5.36 -15.76 0.02
N PRO A 57 -6.68 -15.94 -0.22
CA PRO A 57 -7.72 -15.28 0.56
C PRO A 57 -7.84 -15.81 2.01
N ASP A 58 -7.21 -16.95 2.32
CA ASP A 58 -7.26 -17.59 3.64
C ASP A 58 -6.14 -17.09 4.58
N LEU A 59 -5.20 -16.28 4.08
CA LEU A 59 -4.09 -15.72 4.87
C LEU A 59 -4.27 -14.22 5.06
N SER A 60 -4.08 -13.75 6.30
CA SER A 60 -3.84 -12.32 6.55
C SER A 60 -2.51 -11.88 5.94
N MET A 61 -2.35 -10.58 5.68
CA MET A 61 -1.09 -10.00 5.19
C MET A 61 0.08 -10.36 6.11
N SER A 62 -0.15 -10.38 7.42
CA SER A 62 0.87 -10.79 8.41
C SER A 62 1.28 -12.25 8.27
N GLN A 63 0.33 -13.15 8.02
CA GLN A 63 0.62 -14.58 7.82
C GLN A 63 1.33 -14.81 6.48
N ALA A 64 0.83 -14.23 5.39
CA ALA A 64 1.45 -14.34 4.07
C ALA A 64 2.88 -13.79 4.08
N ALA A 65 3.12 -12.63 4.72
CA ALA A 65 4.46 -12.05 4.81
C ALA A 65 5.45 -12.84 5.70
N GLN A 66 4.98 -13.82 6.46
CA GLN A 66 5.76 -14.74 7.29
C GLN A 66 5.85 -16.15 6.71
N ALA A 67 5.31 -16.38 5.51
CA ALA A 67 5.37 -17.68 4.87
C ALA A 67 6.81 -18.18 4.74
N SER A 68 7.02 -19.47 5.04
CA SER A 68 8.33 -20.11 4.94
C SER A 68 8.77 -20.30 3.49
N ASP A 69 7.83 -20.57 2.60
CA ASP A 69 8.06 -20.56 1.16
C ASP A 69 7.88 -19.13 0.63
N ILE A 70 8.85 -18.67 -0.16
CA ILE A 70 8.79 -17.35 -0.79
C ILE A 70 7.64 -17.26 -1.81
N HIS A 71 7.20 -18.39 -2.38
CA HIS A 71 6.09 -18.48 -3.32
C HIS A 71 4.72 -18.29 -2.65
N ASP A 72 4.65 -18.49 -1.34
CA ASP A 72 3.43 -18.30 -0.54
C ASP A 72 3.29 -16.85 -0.01
N ARG A 73 4.28 -15.99 -0.24
CA ARG A 73 4.21 -14.57 0.11
C ARG A 73 3.32 -13.82 -0.87
N ASP A 74 2.49 -12.93 -0.35
CA ASP A 74 1.59 -12.07 -1.13
C ASP A 74 2.33 -10.91 -1.80
N HIS A 75 3.21 -10.23 -1.07
CA HIS A 75 4.05 -9.14 -1.55
C HIS A 75 5.22 -8.85 -0.56
N TRP A 76 6.10 -7.92 -0.93
CA TRP A 76 7.30 -7.59 -0.14
C TRP A 76 7.28 -6.19 0.49
N SER A 77 6.19 -5.43 0.33
CA SER A 77 6.13 -4.00 0.68
C SER A 77 6.29 -3.67 2.16
N PHE A 78 6.07 -4.63 3.05
CA PHE A 78 6.32 -4.47 4.49
C PHE A 78 7.73 -4.91 4.92
N GLY A 79 8.59 -5.28 3.97
CA GLY A 79 9.93 -5.80 4.23
C GLY A 79 9.93 -7.30 4.49
N ALA A 80 11.02 -7.78 5.10
CA ALA A 80 11.25 -9.19 5.36
C ALA A 80 12.11 -9.42 6.62
N GLY A 81 12.02 -10.63 7.17
CA GLY A 81 12.83 -11.07 8.29
C GLY A 81 12.63 -10.25 9.57
N ARG A 82 13.69 -10.15 10.38
CA ARG A 82 13.69 -9.54 11.74
C ARG A 82 13.27 -8.06 11.79
N ARG A 83 13.25 -7.37 10.66
CA ARG A 83 12.91 -5.93 10.54
C ARG A 83 11.68 -5.70 9.67
N ILE A 84 10.87 -6.74 9.44
CA ILE A 84 9.55 -6.59 8.84
C ILE A 84 8.72 -5.57 9.62
N CYS A 85 7.89 -4.80 8.92
CA CYS A 85 7.08 -3.75 9.51
C CYS A 85 6.20 -4.32 10.64
N PRO A 86 6.39 -3.88 11.90
CA PRO A 86 5.59 -4.37 13.01
C PRO A 86 4.12 -3.95 12.89
N GLY A 87 3.84 -2.86 12.16
CA GLY A 87 2.49 -2.32 11.97
C GLY A 87 1.67 -2.98 10.86
N ILE A 88 2.13 -4.08 10.25
CA ILE A 88 1.43 -4.74 9.11
C ILE A 88 -0.03 -5.08 9.44
N HIS A 89 -0.32 -5.57 10.64
CA HIS A 89 -1.67 -5.93 11.08
C HIS A 89 -2.59 -4.71 11.27
N VAL A 90 -2.02 -3.59 11.76
CA VAL A 90 -2.76 -2.31 11.85
C VAL A 90 -3.03 -1.80 10.45
N ALA A 91 -2.03 -1.80 9.57
CA ALA A 91 -2.18 -1.35 8.18
C ALA A 91 -3.25 -2.15 7.44
N GLU A 92 -3.22 -3.49 7.53
CA GLU A 92 -4.22 -4.38 6.95
C GLU A 92 -5.64 -4.04 7.43
N SER A 93 -5.83 -3.96 8.75
CA SER A 93 -7.14 -3.68 9.35
C SER A 93 -7.66 -2.29 8.99
N THR A 94 -6.80 -1.28 9.05
CA THR A 94 -7.15 0.11 8.71
C THR A 94 -7.46 0.25 7.22
N LEU A 95 -6.67 -0.35 6.33
CA LEU A 95 -6.90 -0.31 4.89
C LEU A 95 -8.19 -1.03 4.53
N MET A 96 -8.43 -2.23 5.06
CA MET A 96 -9.66 -2.98 4.84
C MET A 96 -10.89 -2.14 5.23
N LEU A 97 -10.90 -1.59 6.46
CA LEU A 97 -12.03 -0.79 6.95
C LEU A 97 -12.22 0.50 6.13
N THR A 98 -11.13 1.18 5.79
CA THR A 98 -11.18 2.42 5.01
C THR A 98 -11.73 2.15 3.61
N MET A 99 -11.22 1.13 2.91
CA MET A 99 -11.69 0.77 1.58
C MET A 99 -13.15 0.31 1.60
N ALA A 100 -13.54 -0.51 2.58
CA ALA A 100 -14.93 -0.92 2.75
C ALA A 100 -15.88 0.28 2.93
N ARG A 101 -15.50 1.25 3.77
CA ARG A 101 -16.29 2.48 4.00
C ARG A 101 -16.36 3.36 2.76
N VAL A 102 -15.24 3.58 2.08
CA VAL A 102 -15.18 4.38 0.85
C VAL A 102 -16.03 3.73 -0.26
N LEU A 103 -15.88 2.43 -0.49
CA LEU A 103 -16.65 1.71 -1.52
C LEU A 103 -18.12 1.55 -1.15
N TRP A 104 -18.45 1.50 0.15
CA TRP A 104 -19.82 1.57 0.62
C TRP A 104 -20.42 2.96 0.37
N ALA A 105 -19.72 4.05 0.66
CA ALA A 105 -20.28 5.39 0.52
C ALA A 105 -20.36 5.85 -0.95
N PHE A 106 -19.32 5.54 -1.74
CA PHE A 106 -19.09 6.17 -3.04
C PHE A 106 -19.05 5.17 -4.20
N ARG A 107 -19.46 5.65 -5.37
CA ARG A 107 -19.12 5.09 -6.68
C ARG A 107 -17.94 5.90 -7.20
N ILE A 108 -16.83 5.22 -7.45
CA ILE A 108 -15.60 5.80 -7.99
C ILE A 108 -15.48 5.35 -9.44
N ALA A 109 -15.30 6.29 -10.36
CA ALA A 109 -15.11 6.05 -11.78
C ALA A 109 -13.97 6.93 -12.33
N LYS A 110 -13.49 6.60 -13.53
CA LYS A 110 -12.58 7.48 -14.26
C LYS A 110 -13.30 8.78 -14.59
N ALA A 111 -12.57 9.89 -14.56
CA ALA A 111 -13.08 11.15 -15.09
C ALA A 111 -13.26 11.03 -16.62
N LYS A 112 -14.12 11.87 -17.18
CA LYS A 112 -14.41 11.91 -18.61
C LYS A 112 -13.86 13.18 -19.25
N ASP A 113 -13.39 13.08 -20.49
CA ASP A 113 -13.04 14.23 -21.31
C ASP A 113 -14.29 14.94 -21.86
N ASP A 114 -14.08 16.00 -22.65
CA ASP A 114 -15.14 16.75 -23.33
C ASP A 114 -15.96 15.92 -24.33
N GLN A 115 -15.46 14.77 -24.75
CA GLN A 115 -16.10 13.81 -25.65
C GLN A 115 -16.77 12.63 -24.89
N GLY A 116 -16.75 12.63 -23.56
CA GLY A 116 -17.35 11.58 -22.73
C GLY A 116 -16.52 10.30 -22.59
N ARG A 117 -15.29 10.28 -23.10
CA ARG A 117 -14.37 9.13 -23.03
C ARG A 117 -13.63 9.14 -21.71
N ASP A 118 -13.30 7.97 -21.21
CA ASP A 118 -12.55 7.84 -19.96
C ASP A 118 -11.13 8.40 -20.12
N ILE A 119 -10.74 9.29 -19.21
CA ILE A 119 -9.38 9.79 -19.13
C ILE A 119 -8.48 8.64 -18.64
N HIS A 120 -7.44 8.31 -19.42
CA HIS A 120 -6.46 7.31 -19.02
C HIS A 120 -5.71 7.78 -17.77
N VAL A 121 -5.61 6.90 -16.78
CA VAL A 121 -4.81 7.10 -15.57
C VAL A 121 -3.55 6.27 -15.74
N GLU A 122 -2.42 6.93 -15.94
CA GLU A 122 -1.10 6.30 -16.11
C GLU A 122 -0.67 5.64 -14.79
N PRO A 123 -0.61 4.30 -14.70
CA PRO A 123 -0.30 3.60 -13.44
C PRO A 123 1.10 3.91 -12.87
N ASP A 124 2.05 4.31 -13.72
CA ASP A 124 3.43 4.64 -13.32
C ASP A 124 3.67 6.15 -13.15
N ALA A 125 2.64 6.98 -13.27
CA ALA A 125 2.70 8.41 -12.96
C ALA A 125 2.71 8.61 -11.44
N ILE A 126 3.90 8.54 -10.84
CA ILE A 126 4.11 8.48 -9.40
C ILE A 126 5.21 9.42 -8.93
N THR A 127 5.14 9.87 -7.67
CA THR A 127 6.18 10.69 -7.04
C THR A 127 7.42 9.85 -6.77
N GLN A 128 8.60 10.43 -7.03
CA GLN A 128 9.88 9.85 -6.61
C GLN A 128 10.18 10.25 -5.16
N SER A 129 9.84 9.38 -4.20
CA SER A 129 10.17 9.56 -2.79
C SER A 129 10.30 8.21 -2.09
N ILE A 130 10.70 8.21 -0.81
CA ILE A 130 10.76 7.00 0.05
C ILE A 130 9.42 6.24 0.03
N ALA A 131 8.31 6.97 -0.04
CA ALA A 131 6.97 6.42 -0.20
C ALA A 131 6.34 6.97 -1.47
N SER A 132 6.38 6.20 -2.55
CA SER A 132 5.79 6.56 -3.83
C SER A 132 4.26 6.70 -3.71
N ARG A 133 3.73 7.80 -4.24
CA ARG A 133 2.30 8.10 -4.32
C ARG A 133 1.93 8.38 -5.77
N PRO A 134 0.71 8.08 -6.21
CA PRO A 134 0.22 8.55 -7.51
C PRO A 134 0.37 10.07 -7.63
N LEU A 135 0.80 10.55 -8.80
CA LEU A 135 0.67 11.96 -9.16
C LEU A 135 -0.83 12.32 -9.22
N PRO A 136 -1.20 13.60 -9.04
CA PRO A 136 -2.59 14.02 -9.13
C PRO A 136 -3.25 13.56 -10.45
N PHE A 137 -4.37 12.85 -10.35
CA PHE A 137 -5.16 12.38 -11.48
C PHE A 137 -6.64 12.73 -11.27
N ARG A 138 -7.40 12.86 -12.35
CA ARG A 138 -8.84 13.17 -12.30
C ARG A 138 -9.66 11.89 -12.11
N CYS A 139 -10.65 11.94 -11.24
CA CYS A 139 -11.64 10.88 -11.05
C CYS A 139 -13.04 11.46 -10.84
N ASP A 140 -14.07 10.66 -11.10
CA ASP A 140 -15.48 10.96 -10.80
C ASP A 140 -15.89 10.18 -9.56
N ILE A 141 -16.12 10.88 -8.45
CA ILE A 141 -16.53 10.30 -7.17
C ILE A 141 -17.94 10.80 -6.86
N LYS A 142 -18.91 9.87 -6.80
CA LYS A 142 -20.31 10.17 -6.52
C LYS A 142 -20.79 9.38 -5.31
N VAL A 143 -21.63 9.98 -4.48
CA VAL A 143 -22.31 9.24 -3.41
C VAL A 143 -23.22 8.16 -4.03
N ARG A 144 -23.31 6.99 -3.41
CA ARG A 144 -24.18 5.90 -3.90
C ARG A 144 -25.65 6.11 -3.61
N SER A 145 -25.98 6.86 -2.55
CA SER A 145 -27.33 7.33 -2.25
C SER A 145 -27.29 8.46 -1.23
N GLU A 146 -28.36 9.27 -1.15
CA GLU A 146 -28.43 10.38 -0.20
C GLU A 146 -28.37 9.88 1.26
N LYS A 147 -29.07 8.78 1.57
CA LYS A 147 -28.98 8.12 2.89
C LYS A 147 -27.53 7.81 3.31
N ARG A 148 -26.69 7.35 2.37
CA ARG A 148 -25.27 7.07 2.67
C ARG A 148 -24.49 8.38 2.84
N ALA A 149 -24.80 9.40 2.05
CA ALA A 149 -24.20 10.73 2.17
C ALA A 149 -24.50 11.36 3.53
N GLU A 150 -25.75 11.30 4.00
CA GLU A 150 -26.15 11.75 5.34
C GLU A 150 -25.34 11.07 6.45
N ILE A 151 -25.20 9.75 6.39
CA ILE A 151 -24.40 8.99 7.37
C ILE A 151 -22.93 9.43 7.36
N VAL A 152 -22.34 9.63 6.19
CA VAL A 152 -20.95 10.10 6.06
C VAL A 152 -20.78 11.51 6.62
N ARG A 153 -21.70 12.44 6.30
CA ARG A 153 -21.66 13.82 6.83
C ARG A 153 -21.81 13.83 8.35
N LYS A 154 -22.74 13.04 8.91
CA LYS A 154 -22.89 12.89 10.36
C LYS A 154 -21.62 12.34 11.02
N ALA A 155 -21.03 11.30 10.45
CA ALA A 155 -19.78 10.74 10.96
C ALA A 155 -18.61 11.74 10.90
N TRP A 156 -18.59 12.59 9.86
CA TRP A 156 -17.61 13.67 9.74
C TRP A 156 -17.81 14.76 10.81
N GLU A 157 -19.06 15.18 11.06
CA GLU A 157 -19.41 16.12 12.13
C GLU A 157 -18.98 15.59 13.51
N GLU A 158 -19.28 14.31 13.80
CA GLU A 158 -18.85 13.65 15.05
C GLU A 158 -17.31 13.61 15.17
N ALA A 159 -16.61 13.33 14.06
CA ALA A 159 -15.15 13.28 14.04
C ALA A 159 -14.49 14.65 14.30
N GLN A 160 -15.12 15.78 13.95
CA GLN A 160 -14.54 17.12 14.18
C GLN A 160 -14.16 17.36 15.65
N HIS A 161 -14.88 16.77 16.59
CA HIS A 161 -14.60 16.95 18.02
C HIS A 161 -13.22 16.43 18.43
N VAL A 162 -12.73 15.38 17.76
CA VAL A 162 -11.41 14.77 18.05
C VAL A 162 -10.29 15.30 17.15
N LEU A 163 -10.59 16.17 16.18
CA LEU A 163 -9.59 16.73 15.26
C LEU A 163 -9.21 18.17 15.62
N ASP A 164 -7.95 18.54 15.38
CA ASP A 164 -7.45 19.92 15.46
C ASP A 164 -7.80 20.73 14.20
N GLU A 165 -7.42 22.01 14.18
CA GLU A 165 -7.69 22.93 13.06
C GLU A 165 -7.02 22.53 11.73
N THR A 166 -6.05 21.62 11.77
CA THR A 166 -5.37 21.07 10.59
C THR A 166 -5.92 19.70 10.17
N GLY A 167 -6.90 19.16 10.91
CA GLY A 167 -7.50 17.86 10.66
C GLY A 167 -6.72 16.67 11.23
N ASN A 168 -5.75 16.88 12.13
CA ASN A 168 -5.06 15.81 12.85
C ASN A 168 -5.78 15.47 14.16
N TYR A 169 -5.60 14.26 14.69
CA TYR A 169 -6.21 13.88 15.97
C TYR A 169 -5.59 14.64 17.15
N LYS A 170 -6.42 15.27 17.98
CA LYS A 170 -6.03 16.02 19.20
C LYS A 170 -5.43 15.13 20.29
N VAL A 171 -5.83 13.87 20.31
CA VAL A 171 -5.38 12.87 21.27
C VAL A 171 -4.93 11.64 20.50
N ASN A 172 -3.91 10.95 21.00
CA ASN A 172 -3.58 9.62 20.49
C ASN A 172 -4.81 8.73 20.70
N VAL A 173 -5.39 8.24 19.60
CA VAL A 173 -6.59 7.39 19.62
C VAL A 173 -6.23 5.90 19.79
N LEU A 174 -5.06 5.62 20.35
CA LEU A 174 -4.53 4.28 20.66
C LEU A 174 -4.32 4.15 22.17
#